data_AF-A0A644ZFK3-F1
#
_entry.id   AF-A0A644ZFK3-F1
#
_cell.length_a   1.000
_cell.length_b   1.000
_cell.length_c   1.000
_cell.angle_alpha   90.00
_cell.angle_beta   90.00
_cell.angle_gamma   90.00
#
_symmetry.space_group_name_H-M   'P 1'
#
loop_
_entity.id
_entity.type
_entity.pdbx_description
1 polymer ?
#
loop_
_entity_poly.entity_id
_entity_poly.type
_entity_poly.pdbx_seq_one_letter_code
_entity_poly.pdbx_strand_id
1 'polypeptide(L)'
;MITIFPYVLGILNDKLLSLKEELKELQTQAKLLKKEIEQRRNIANTWLSEVKSYYAIAFELGLTDSKLDDIENSWSSEKYVNQLRNVLNKINRNVIPIIKEGASSQISMRLAELDEKEYQTAIYIQEKKEKLRLVENVKISNINYGNDIQTQNGRLDALSWLKNCFDNNSCPFCSSNNTLAKTYIDNYSVLSLELNNLSRKVTDSHRVFTKEISNLKSDLNKLEALLNQIRIEKQTLSQENQDYQKQHQMLNSIFRFGGKLEESLKNYDKIANNGSLVSDLNEVNNRICNIEEEFNSDTLEQKKKIILQNISDKIKYYARIFGAEYCNDNILFDIENLTLQFSSSSRKDFLWEIGSGHNFMSYHISTILAIHEYLLSTKEYNKVPSFIVFDQPSQVYFPELKNKKKVNNEEAVLKVKRIFQVLADFKKRTNSQVQIIIIEHAGEATWKDYADCIKLIRNWRGKKKDNALIPEEWIDAGA
;
A
#
# COMPACT_ATOMS: atom_id res chain seq x y z
N MET A 1 10.87 -3.55 11.36
CA MET A 1 11.35 -4.78 12.04
C MET A 1 10.36 -5.29 13.09
N ILE A 2 9.81 -4.44 13.98
CA ILE A 2 8.81 -4.85 15.00
C ILE A 2 7.59 -5.58 14.40
N THR A 3 7.23 -5.26 13.16
CA THR A 3 6.11 -5.88 12.43
C THR A 3 6.32 -7.34 12.01
N ILE A 4 7.57 -7.85 11.96
CA ILE A 4 7.84 -9.21 11.45
C ILE A 4 7.86 -10.28 12.54
N PHE A 5 8.11 -9.91 13.80
CA PHE A 5 8.21 -10.87 14.91
C PHE A 5 6.96 -11.73 15.08
N PRO A 6 5.73 -11.17 15.07
CA PRO A 6 4.53 -11.99 15.16
C PRO A 6 4.42 -13.02 14.03
N TYR A 7 4.88 -12.69 12.83
CA TYR A 7 4.89 -13.61 11.70
C TYR A 7 5.95 -14.70 11.86
N VAL A 8 7.20 -14.33 12.17
CA VAL A 8 8.31 -15.27 12.38
C VAL A 8 8.02 -16.26 13.51
N LEU A 9 7.38 -15.79 14.58
CA LEU A 9 7.00 -16.62 15.72
C LEU A 9 5.76 -17.48 15.45
N GLY A 10 5.09 -17.32 14.30
CA GLY A 10 3.86 -18.05 13.95
C GLY A 10 2.61 -17.56 14.70
N ILE A 11 2.65 -16.37 15.29
CA ILE A 11 1.47 -15.69 15.85
C ILE A 11 0.53 -15.29 14.71
N LEU A 12 1.10 -14.70 13.64
CA LEU A 12 0.41 -14.42 12.38
C LEU A 12 0.81 -15.43 11.32
N ASN A 13 -0.10 -15.75 10.40
CA ASN A 13 0.15 -16.55 9.21
C ASN A 13 -0.25 -15.78 7.94
N ASP A 14 0.08 -16.32 6.76
CA ASP A 14 -0.22 -15.68 5.47
C ASP A 14 -1.70 -15.36 5.30
N LYS A 15 -2.58 -16.27 5.76
CA LYS A 15 -4.04 -16.07 5.73
C LYS A 15 -4.45 -14.84 6.56
N LEU A 16 -3.99 -14.72 7.79
CA LEU A 16 -4.31 -13.60 8.69
C LEU A 16 -3.73 -12.27 8.21
N LEU A 17 -2.56 -12.29 7.57
CA LEU A 17 -1.97 -11.11 6.93
C LEU A 17 -2.81 -10.64 5.76
N SER A 18 -3.20 -11.57 4.86
CA SER A 18 -4.08 -11.29 3.75
C SER A 18 -5.43 -10.75 4.21
N LEU A 19 -6.04 -11.36 5.23
CA LEU A 19 -7.30 -10.88 5.82
C LEU A 19 -7.16 -9.48 6.43
N LYS A 20 -6.00 -9.15 7.03
CA LYS A 20 -5.74 -7.82 7.60
C LYS A 20 -5.58 -6.75 6.51
N GLU A 21 -4.96 -7.09 5.38
CA GLU A 21 -4.89 -6.22 4.22
C GLU A 21 -6.27 -6.03 3.58
N GLU A 22 -7.00 -7.13 3.37
CA GLU A 22 -8.38 -7.12 2.86
C GLU A 22 -9.29 -6.24 3.74
N LEU A 23 -9.21 -6.39 5.07
CA LEU A 23 -9.98 -5.57 6.01
C LEU A 23 -9.64 -4.08 5.88
N LYS A 24 -8.36 -3.72 5.70
CA LYS A 24 -7.95 -2.32 5.51
C LYS A 24 -8.48 -1.75 4.19
N GLU A 25 -8.45 -2.54 3.12
CA GLU A 25 -9.01 -2.18 1.82
C GLU A 25 -10.53 -1.99 1.90
N LEU A 26 -11.24 -2.95 2.47
CA LEU A 26 -12.69 -2.91 2.67
C LEU A 26 -13.12 -1.75 3.56
N GLN A 27 -12.40 -1.46 4.65
CA GLN A 27 -12.68 -0.28 5.48
C GLN A 27 -12.49 1.03 4.72
N THR A 28 -11.47 1.10 3.86
CA THR A 28 -11.24 2.25 2.98
C THR A 28 -12.36 2.38 1.96
N GLN A 29 -12.77 1.27 1.34
CA GLN A 29 -13.88 1.21 0.39
C GLN A 29 -15.20 1.63 1.05
N ALA A 30 -15.51 1.10 2.23
CA ALA A 30 -16.70 1.47 3.00
C ALA A 30 -16.71 2.96 3.34
N LYS A 31 -15.56 3.54 3.69
CA LYS A 31 -15.42 4.99 3.96
C LYS A 31 -15.66 5.82 2.70
N LEU A 32 -15.16 5.39 1.54
CA LEU A 32 -15.39 6.05 0.25
C LEU A 32 -16.86 5.97 -0.15
N LEU A 33 -17.47 4.79 -0.07
CA LEU A 33 -18.90 4.56 -0.35
C LEU A 33 -19.79 5.42 0.56
N LYS A 34 -19.51 5.45 1.87
CA LYS A 34 -20.23 6.33 2.81
C LYS A 34 -20.11 7.79 2.41
N LYS A 35 -18.90 8.26 2.08
CA LYS A 35 -18.67 9.63 1.65
C LYS A 35 -19.41 9.95 0.35
N GLU A 36 -19.45 9.03 -0.61
CA GLU A 36 -20.18 9.20 -1.87
C GLU A 36 -21.69 9.24 -1.64
N ILE A 37 -22.23 8.36 -0.80
CA ILE A 37 -23.66 8.38 -0.40
C ILE A 37 -24.01 9.71 0.26
N GLU A 38 -23.17 10.20 1.18
CA GLU A 38 -23.33 11.50 1.83
C GLU A 38 -23.31 12.67 0.83
N GLN A 39 -22.36 12.66 -0.10
CA GLN A 39 -22.25 13.67 -1.17
C GLN A 39 -23.49 13.66 -2.06
N ARG A 40 -23.95 12.49 -2.50
CA ARG A 40 -25.17 12.35 -3.31
C ARG A 40 -26.42 12.82 -2.57
N ARG A 41 -26.55 12.51 -1.27
CA ARG A 41 -27.63 13.03 -0.42
C ARG A 41 -27.60 14.55 -0.31
N ASN A 42 -26.42 15.14 -0.11
CA ASN A 42 -26.27 16.59 -0.04
C ASN A 42 -26.64 17.25 -1.37
N ILE A 43 -26.20 16.70 -2.51
CA ILE A 43 -26.58 17.20 -3.83
C ILE A 43 -28.09 17.09 -4.04
N ALA A 44 -28.73 15.98 -3.63
CA ALA A 44 -30.18 15.82 -3.71
C ALA A 44 -30.94 16.88 -2.88
N ASN A 45 -30.45 17.23 -1.69
CA ASN A 45 -31.02 18.27 -0.85
C ASN A 45 -30.87 19.68 -1.47
N THR A 46 -29.70 19.99 -2.04
CA THR A 46 -29.46 21.26 -2.75
C THR A 46 -30.34 21.36 -4.00
N TRP A 47 -30.49 20.25 -4.72
CA TRP A 47 -31.34 20.16 -5.91
C TRP A 47 -32.82 20.46 -5.59
N LEU A 48 -33.29 20.06 -4.42
CA LEU A 48 -34.66 20.38 -3.97
C LEU A 48 -34.91 21.89 -3.86
N SER A 49 -33.87 22.68 -3.58
CA SER A 49 -33.93 24.15 -3.60
C SER A 49 -33.87 24.70 -5.04
N GLU A 50 -33.08 24.10 -5.93
CA GLU A 50 -33.02 24.47 -7.35
C GLU A 50 -34.34 24.18 -8.08
N VAL A 51 -34.99 23.06 -7.78
CA VAL A 51 -36.28 22.66 -8.33
C VAL A 51 -37.37 23.67 -8.02
N LYS A 52 -37.40 24.21 -6.80
CA LYS A 52 -38.33 25.28 -6.43
C LYS A 52 -38.10 26.54 -7.26
N SER A 53 -36.83 26.90 -7.48
CA SER A 53 -36.46 28.03 -8.35
C SER A 53 -36.84 27.78 -9.81
N TYR A 54 -36.59 26.58 -10.35
CA TYR A 54 -37.01 26.23 -11.71
C TYR A 54 -38.54 26.24 -11.86
N TYR A 55 -39.28 25.84 -10.83
CA TYR A 55 -40.74 25.93 -10.82
C TYR A 55 -41.23 27.39 -10.89
N ALA A 56 -40.62 28.28 -10.10
CA ALA A 56 -40.94 29.71 -10.12
C ALA A 56 -40.65 30.33 -11.50
N ILE A 57 -39.52 30.00 -12.11
CA ILE A 57 -39.17 30.46 -13.46
C ILE A 57 -40.15 29.88 -14.51
N ALA A 58 -40.55 28.61 -14.40
CA ALA A 58 -41.53 28.02 -15.29
C ALA A 58 -42.90 28.71 -15.17
N PHE A 59 -43.27 29.18 -13.98
CA PHE A 59 -44.49 29.95 -13.73
C PHE A 59 -44.39 31.37 -14.33
N GLU A 60 -43.29 32.08 -14.12
CA GLU A 60 -43.05 33.40 -14.74
C GLU A 60 -43.06 33.35 -16.28
N LEU A 61 -42.57 32.26 -16.86
CA LEU A 61 -42.61 32.01 -18.30
C LEU A 61 -43.99 31.54 -18.81
N GLY A 62 -45.00 31.41 -17.94
CA GLY A 62 -46.36 30.99 -18.30
C GLY A 62 -46.48 29.52 -18.70
N LEU A 63 -45.51 28.68 -18.34
CA LEU A 63 -45.45 27.26 -18.71
C LEU A 63 -46.22 26.34 -17.73
N THR A 64 -46.66 26.90 -16.59
CA THR A 64 -47.43 26.21 -15.54
C THR A 64 -48.50 27.16 -14.97
N ASP A 65 -49.70 26.63 -14.70
CA ASP A 65 -50.87 27.42 -14.28
C ASP A 65 -51.08 27.47 -12.75
N SER A 66 -50.30 26.71 -11.98
CA SER A 66 -50.44 26.60 -10.52
C SER A 66 -49.69 27.72 -9.80
N LYS A 67 -50.40 28.50 -8.97
CA LYS A 67 -49.84 29.58 -8.13
C LYS A 67 -48.88 29.05 -7.06
N LEU A 68 -47.93 29.90 -6.67
CA LEU A 68 -46.95 29.65 -5.61
C LEU A 68 -47.56 29.45 -4.20
N ASP A 69 -48.81 29.86 -3.98
CA ASP A 69 -49.42 29.82 -2.64
C ASP A 69 -49.76 28.40 -2.12
N ASP A 70 -49.82 27.37 -2.99
CA ASP A 70 -50.05 25.96 -2.59
C ASP A 70 -48.76 25.19 -2.24
N ILE A 71 -47.59 25.85 -2.35
CA ILE A 71 -46.28 25.22 -2.52
C ILE A 71 -45.46 25.18 -1.22
N GLU A 72 -45.77 26.01 -0.23
CA GLU A 72 -44.84 26.24 0.89
C GLU A 72 -44.61 25.01 1.80
N ASN A 73 -45.49 23.99 1.87
CA ASN A 73 -45.26 22.84 2.76
C ASN A 73 -45.83 21.46 2.37
N SER A 74 -46.32 21.19 1.14
CA SER A 74 -47.09 19.96 0.88
C SER A 74 -46.60 18.99 -0.21
N TRP A 75 -45.58 19.32 -1.01
CA TRP A 75 -45.18 18.47 -2.17
C TRP A 75 -43.89 17.70 -1.91
N SER A 76 -43.91 16.38 -2.16
CA SER A 76 -42.71 15.54 -2.19
C SER A 76 -41.81 15.89 -3.39
N SER A 77 -40.50 15.59 -3.30
CA SER A 77 -39.54 15.81 -4.38
C SER A 77 -40.00 15.21 -5.72
N GLU A 78 -40.59 14.02 -5.69
CA GLU A 78 -41.15 13.33 -6.87
C GLU A 78 -42.31 14.09 -7.54
N LYS A 79 -43.14 14.80 -6.76
CA LYS A 79 -44.28 15.55 -7.29
C LYS A 79 -43.82 16.79 -8.07
N TYR A 80 -42.75 17.45 -7.61
CA TYR A 80 -42.11 18.54 -8.36
C TYR A 80 -41.44 18.06 -9.65
N VAL A 81 -40.72 16.93 -9.59
CA VAL A 81 -40.07 16.31 -10.75
C VAL A 81 -41.10 16.02 -11.84
N ASN A 82 -42.25 15.45 -11.47
CA ASN A 82 -43.31 15.12 -12.43
C ASN A 82 -43.92 16.37 -13.09
N GLN A 83 -44.11 17.46 -12.36
CA GLN A 83 -44.60 18.70 -12.95
C GLN A 83 -43.57 19.36 -13.86
N LEU A 84 -42.29 19.36 -13.49
CA LEU A 84 -41.21 19.86 -14.35
C LEU A 84 -41.02 19.00 -15.61
N ARG A 85 -41.24 17.68 -15.53
CA ARG A 85 -41.31 16.81 -16.72
C ARG A 85 -42.49 17.17 -17.63
N ASN A 86 -43.64 17.54 -17.06
CA ASN A 86 -44.78 18.03 -17.84
C ASN A 86 -44.48 19.37 -18.51
N VAL A 87 -43.77 20.28 -17.83
CA VAL A 87 -43.27 21.54 -18.41
C VAL A 87 -42.32 21.25 -19.57
N LEU A 88 -41.36 20.34 -19.42
CA LEU A 88 -40.45 19.94 -20.50
C LEU A 88 -41.22 19.34 -21.70
N ASN A 89 -42.23 18.51 -21.43
CA ASN A 89 -43.11 17.97 -22.47
C ASN A 89 -43.95 19.05 -23.17
N LYS A 90 -44.39 20.10 -22.46
CA LYS A 90 -45.09 21.25 -23.06
C LYS A 90 -44.14 22.10 -23.91
N ILE A 91 -42.90 22.34 -23.45
CA ILE A 91 -41.86 23.04 -24.21
C ILE A 91 -41.55 22.28 -25.51
N ASN A 92 -41.42 20.95 -25.44
CA ASN A 92 -41.15 20.09 -26.60
C ASN A 92 -42.35 19.96 -27.56
N ARG A 93 -43.58 20.20 -27.09
CA ARG A 93 -44.82 20.10 -27.89
C ARG A 93 -45.29 21.42 -28.50
N ASN A 94 -44.84 22.56 -27.99
CA ASN A 94 -45.16 23.86 -28.58
C ASN A 94 -44.30 24.10 -29.82
N VAL A 95 -44.88 23.67 -30.94
CA VAL A 95 -44.53 23.94 -32.33
C VAL A 95 -43.97 25.35 -32.49
N ILE A 96 -42.77 25.40 -33.08
CA ILE A 96 -42.09 26.56 -33.66
C ILE A 96 -43.13 27.51 -34.28
N PRO A 97 -43.13 28.82 -33.95
CA PRO A 97 -44.08 29.73 -34.57
C PRO A 97 -43.87 29.73 -36.09
N ILE A 98 -44.92 29.40 -36.83
CA ILE A 98 -44.94 29.50 -38.29
C ILE A 98 -44.74 30.98 -38.64
N ILE A 99 -43.59 31.27 -39.25
CA ILE A 99 -43.27 32.59 -39.81
C ILE A 99 -44.29 32.87 -40.92
N LYS A 100 -45.03 34.00 -40.81
CA LYS A 100 -45.95 34.44 -41.86
C LYS A 100 -45.19 34.69 -43.17
N GLU A 101 -45.78 34.26 -44.29
CA GLU A 101 -45.28 34.56 -45.64
C GLU A 101 -45.08 36.08 -45.82
N GLY A 102 -43.87 36.47 -46.24
CA GLY A 102 -43.52 37.85 -46.61
C GLY A 102 -42.57 38.60 -45.67
N ALA A 103 -42.17 38.04 -44.52
CA ALA A 103 -41.19 38.68 -43.63
C ALA A 103 -39.76 38.13 -43.86
N SER A 104 -39.00 38.74 -44.77
CA SER A 104 -37.53 38.71 -44.83
C SER A 104 -36.85 37.32 -44.86
N SER A 105 -37.03 36.56 -45.95
CA SER A 105 -36.69 35.12 -46.01
C SER A 105 -35.22 34.73 -45.82
N GLN A 106 -34.24 35.57 -46.18
CA GLN A 106 -32.84 35.13 -46.21
C GLN A 106 -32.13 35.16 -44.85
N ILE A 107 -32.36 36.20 -44.03
CA ILE A 107 -31.67 36.36 -42.73
C ILE A 107 -32.20 35.35 -41.71
N SER A 108 -33.51 35.12 -41.68
CA SER A 108 -34.14 34.13 -40.80
C SER A 108 -33.72 32.70 -41.12
N MET A 109 -33.61 32.34 -42.42
CA MET A 109 -33.07 31.04 -42.84
C MET A 109 -31.60 30.89 -42.44
N ARG A 110 -30.78 31.94 -42.62
CA ARG A 110 -29.37 31.92 -42.25
C ARG A 110 -29.15 31.75 -40.75
N LEU A 111 -29.98 32.37 -39.91
CA LEU A 111 -29.87 32.23 -38.45
C LEU A 111 -30.24 30.81 -37.99
N ALA A 112 -31.26 30.18 -38.57
CA ALA A 112 -31.59 28.78 -38.31
C ALA A 112 -30.46 27.82 -38.73
N GLU A 113 -29.79 28.06 -39.85
CA GLU A 113 -28.60 27.29 -40.25
C GLU A 113 -27.45 27.45 -39.24
N LEU A 114 -27.26 28.64 -38.69
CA LEU A 114 -26.22 28.91 -37.69
C LEU A 114 -26.55 28.29 -36.32
N ASP A 115 -27.82 28.19 -35.94
CA ASP A 115 -28.27 27.46 -34.75
C ASP A 115 -27.92 25.96 -34.84
N GLU A 116 -28.22 25.32 -35.97
CA GLU A 116 -27.88 23.91 -36.18
C GLU A 116 -26.36 23.69 -36.16
N LYS A 117 -25.60 24.57 -36.81
CA LYS A 117 -24.12 24.50 -36.79
C LYS A 117 -23.55 24.72 -35.40
N GLU A 118 -24.11 25.61 -34.59
CA GLU A 118 -23.69 25.81 -33.20
C GLU A 118 -23.91 24.53 -32.38
N TYR A 119 -25.08 23.92 -32.51
CA TYR A 119 -25.44 22.69 -31.82
C TYR A 119 -24.51 21.52 -32.19
N GLN A 120 -24.30 21.28 -33.48
CA GLN A 120 -23.39 20.22 -33.95
C GLN A 120 -21.95 20.45 -33.48
N THR A 121 -21.46 21.69 -33.54
CA THR A 121 -20.11 22.04 -33.08
C THR A 121 -19.96 21.80 -31.57
N ALA A 122 -20.99 22.09 -30.77
CA ALA A 122 -20.99 21.83 -29.34
C ALA A 122 -20.94 20.32 -29.01
N ILE A 123 -21.65 19.48 -29.76
CA ILE A 123 -21.57 18.01 -29.63
C ILE A 123 -20.15 17.53 -29.91
N TYR A 124 -19.54 17.94 -31.01
CA TYR A 124 -18.18 17.53 -31.36
C TYR A 124 -17.14 17.98 -30.32
N ILE A 125 -17.32 19.16 -29.70
CA ILE A 125 -16.48 19.61 -28.60
C ILE A 125 -16.60 18.66 -27.40
N GLN A 126 -17.83 18.26 -27.04
CA GLN A 126 -18.07 17.35 -25.92
C GLN A 126 -17.42 15.97 -26.16
N GLU A 127 -17.61 15.39 -27.35
CA GLU A 127 -17.00 14.11 -27.72
C GLU A 127 -15.47 14.16 -27.66
N LYS A 128 -14.86 15.25 -28.15
CA LYS A 128 -13.40 15.45 -28.10
C LYS A 128 -12.90 15.64 -26.67
N LYS A 129 -13.65 16.32 -25.79
CA LYS A 129 -13.30 16.47 -24.35
C LYS A 129 -13.34 15.13 -23.63
N GLU A 130 -14.35 14.31 -23.89
CA GLU A 130 -14.45 12.97 -23.32
C GLU A 130 -13.29 12.08 -23.78
N LYS A 131 -12.99 12.07 -25.08
CA LYS A 131 -11.84 11.33 -25.62
C LYS A 131 -10.52 11.80 -25.00
N LEU A 132 -10.31 13.12 -24.87
CA LEU A 132 -9.12 13.68 -24.24
C LEU A 132 -8.94 13.17 -22.80
N ARG A 133 -10.00 13.21 -22.01
CA ARG A 133 -9.98 12.72 -20.62
C ARG A 133 -9.63 11.23 -20.54
N LEU A 134 -10.18 10.40 -21.43
CA LEU A 134 -9.87 8.97 -21.47
C LEU A 134 -8.39 8.73 -21.80
N VAL A 135 -7.83 9.42 -22.80
CA VAL A 135 -6.41 9.26 -23.17
C VAL A 135 -5.48 9.77 -22.07
N GLU A 136 -5.83 10.86 -21.38
CA GLU A 136 -5.06 11.36 -20.23
C GLU A 136 -5.02 10.35 -19.08
N ASN A 137 -6.15 9.70 -18.76
CA ASN A 137 -6.20 8.65 -17.74
C ASN A 137 -5.33 7.43 -18.11
N VAL A 138 -5.41 6.97 -19.36
CA VAL A 138 -4.59 5.84 -19.85
C VAL A 138 -3.10 6.19 -19.79
N LYS A 139 -2.72 7.44 -20.11
CA LYS A 139 -1.34 7.91 -19.99
C LYS A 139 -0.83 7.82 -18.55
N ILE A 140 -1.62 8.24 -17.56
CA ILE A 140 -1.25 8.16 -16.13
C ILE A 140 -1.07 6.69 -15.72
N SER A 141 -2.01 5.83 -16.09
CA SER A 141 -1.91 4.39 -15.79
C SER A 141 -0.67 3.75 -16.39
N ASN A 142 -0.30 4.14 -17.63
CA ASN A 142 0.90 3.65 -18.30
C ASN A 142 2.19 4.11 -17.60
N ILE A 143 2.23 5.33 -17.03
CA ILE A 143 3.37 5.81 -16.24
C ILE A 143 3.53 4.98 -14.96
N ASN A 144 2.44 4.77 -14.22
CA ASN A 144 2.46 3.99 -12.99
C ASN A 144 2.95 2.55 -13.26
N TYR A 145 2.41 1.91 -14.30
CA TYR A 145 2.86 0.60 -14.73
C TYR A 145 4.35 0.55 -15.10
N GLY A 146 4.87 1.60 -15.75
CA GLY A 146 6.30 1.72 -16.03
C GLY A 146 7.17 1.80 -14.79
N ASN A 147 6.75 2.55 -13.77
CA ASN A 147 7.45 2.65 -12.48
C ASN A 147 7.48 1.31 -11.74
N ASP A 148 6.38 0.53 -11.80
CA ASP A 148 6.32 -0.79 -11.19
C ASP A 148 7.31 -1.76 -11.85
N ILE A 149 7.39 -1.77 -13.18
CA ILE A 149 8.37 -2.57 -13.93
C ILE A 149 9.79 -2.17 -13.54
N GLN A 150 10.09 -0.87 -13.44
CA GLN A 150 11.41 -0.39 -13.06
C GLN A 150 11.80 -0.85 -11.64
N THR A 151 10.84 -0.83 -10.70
CA THR A 151 11.04 -1.32 -9.33
C THR A 151 11.32 -2.81 -9.31
N GLN A 152 10.57 -3.61 -10.08
CA GLN A 152 10.79 -5.05 -10.19
C GLN A 152 12.16 -5.36 -10.80
N ASN A 153 12.56 -4.63 -11.85
CA ASN A 153 13.86 -4.82 -12.48
C ASN A 153 15.02 -4.44 -11.54
N GLY A 154 14.90 -3.37 -10.76
CA GLY A 154 15.92 -2.97 -9.79
C GLY A 154 16.18 -4.02 -8.70
N ARG A 155 15.18 -4.84 -8.34
CA ARG A 155 15.39 -5.99 -7.43
C ARG A 155 16.26 -7.09 -8.03
N LEU A 156 16.42 -7.09 -9.35
CA LEU A 156 17.18 -8.08 -10.11
C LEU A 156 18.60 -7.58 -10.47
N ASP A 157 18.99 -6.35 -10.09
CA ASP A 157 20.29 -5.76 -10.46
C ASP A 157 21.48 -6.63 -10.01
N ALA A 158 21.37 -7.26 -8.83
CA ALA A 158 22.39 -8.14 -8.26
C ALA A 158 22.58 -9.47 -9.02
N LEU A 159 21.66 -9.84 -9.94
CA LEU A 159 21.77 -11.07 -10.72
C LEU A 159 23.01 -11.09 -11.61
N SER A 160 23.38 -9.95 -12.17
CA SER A 160 24.54 -9.84 -13.06
C SER A 160 25.84 -10.20 -12.33
N TRP A 161 25.99 -9.66 -11.12
CA TRP A 161 27.08 -10.01 -10.20
C TRP A 161 27.01 -11.47 -9.78
N LEU A 162 25.84 -11.94 -9.33
CA LEU A 162 25.64 -13.34 -8.93
C LEU A 162 26.04 -14.29 -10.04
N LYS A 163 25.62 -14.06 -11.29
CA LYS A 163 25.94 -14.91 -12.43
C LYS A 163 27.45 -15.06 -12.65
N ASN A 164 28.22 -13.98 -12.48
CA ASN A 164 29.68 -14.01 -12.58
C ASN A 164 30.35 -14.79 -11.43
N CYS A 165 29.67 -14.98 -10.30
CA CYS A 165 30.21 -15.77 -9.19
C CYS A 165 30.00 -17.30 -9.37
N PHE A 166 29.16 -17.73 -10.32
CA PHE A 166 28.84 -19.14 -10.57
C PHE A 166 29.52 -19.67 -11.85
N ASP A 167 30.84 -19.67 -11.92
CA ASP A 167 31.57 -20.14 -13.11
C ASP A 167 31.52 -21.67 -13.32
N ASN A 168 31.37 -22.48 -12.25
CA ASN A 168 31.60 -23.94 -12.31
C ASN A 168 30.53 -24.83 -11.65
N ASN A 169 29.26 -24.41 -11.60
CA ASN A 169 28.16 -25.11 -10.87
C ASN A 169 28.41 -25.32 -9.37
N SER A 170 29.47 -24.71 -8.82
CA SER A 170 29.81 -24.75 -7.41
C SER A 170 29.22 -23.53 -6.70
N CYS A 171 28.60 -23.74 -5.55
CA CYS A 171 28.06 -22.67 -4.74
C CYS A 171 29.20 -21.76 -4.24
N PRO A 172 29.16 -20.43 -4.46
CA PRO A 172 30.22 -19.53 -4.01
C PRO A 172 30.31 -19.42 -2.47
N PHE A 173 29.29 -19.89 -1.74
CA PHE A 173 29.25 -19.83 -0.27
C PHE A 173 29.71 -21.13 0.41
N CYS A 174 29.41 -22.29 -0.16
CA CYS A 174 29.70 -23.59 0.47
C CYS A 174 30.41 -24.59 -0.45
N SER A 175 30.74 -24.18 -1.66
CA SER A 175 31.45 -24.96 -2.69
C SER A 175 30.76 -26.26 -3.11
N SER A 176 29.51 -26.49 -2.70
CA SER A 176 28.72 -27.65 -3.13
C SER A 176 28.35 -27.53 -4.60
N ASN A 177 28.47 -28.62 -5.36
CA ASN A 177 27.88 -28.68 -6.69
C ASN A 177 26.36 -28.60 -6.60
N ASN A 178 25.77 -27.53 -7.12
CA ASN A 178 24.33 -27.31 -7.12
C ASN A 178 23.87 -26.79 -8.48
N THR A 179 23.27 -27.68 -9.27
CA THR A 179 22.71 -27.36 -10.58
C THR A 179 21.46 -26.50 -10.50
N LEU A 180 20.69 -26.57 -9.41
CA LEU A 180 19.46 -25.81 -9.23
C LEU A 180 19.73 -24.31 -9.13
N ALA A 181 20.80 -23.90 -8.44
CA ALA A 181 21.17 -22.49 -8.29
C ALA A 181 21.39 -21.82 -9.65
N LYS A 182 22.06 -22.52 -10.58
CA LYS A 182 22.25 -22.06 -11.96
C LYS A 182 20.93 -21.92 -12.71
N THR A 183 20.04 -22.92 -12.61
CA THR A 183 18.70 -22.85 -13.21
C THR A 183 17.91 -21.64 -12.71
N TYR A 184 17.95 -21.35 -11.40
CA TYR A 184 17.29 -20.16 -10.86
C TYR A 184 17.89 -18.87 -11.42
N ILE A 185 19.21 -18.74 -11.45
CA ILE A 185 19.90 -17.55 -12.00
C ILE A 185 19.56 -17.36 -13.48
N ASP A 186 19.52 -18.43 -14.27
CA ASP A 186 19.16 -18.38 -15.68
C ASP A 186 17.70 -17.97 -15.87
N ASN A 187 16.77 -18.54 -15.08
CA ASN A 187 15.36 -18.15 -15.11
C ASN A 187 15.15 -16.67 -14.75
N TYR A 188 15.82 -16.19 -13.71
CA TYR A 188 15.75 -14.77 -13.32
C TYR A 188 16.41 -13.85 -14.36
N SER A 189 17.43 -14.33 -15.08
CA SER A 189 18.05 -13.59 -16.19
C SER A 189 17.07 -13.42 -17.36
N VAL A 190 16.32 -14.49 -17.70
CA VAL A 190 15.25 -14.42 -18.71
C VAL A 190 14.17 -13.42 -18.29
N LEU A 191 13.73 -13.49 -17.04
CA LEU A 191 12.74 -12.56 -16.50
C LEU A 191 13.21 -11.10 -16.57
N SER A 192 14.49 -10.83 -16.25
CA SER A 192 15.05 -9.47 -16.37
C SER A 192 15.04 -8.95 -17.82
N LEU A 193 15.31 -9.81 -18.81
CA LEU A 193 15.21 -9.43 -20.22
C LEU A 193 13.76 -9.13 -20.63
N GLU A 194 12.80 -9.92 -20.16
CA GLU A 194 11.38 -9.70 -20.41
C GLU A 194 10.90 -8.36 -19.82
N LEU A 195 11.26 -8.06 -18.57
CA LEU A 195 10.93 -6.79 -17.92
C LEU A 195 11.55 -5.59 -18.64
N ASN A 196 12.80 -5.71 -19.10
CA ASN A 196 13.46 -4.67 -19.90
C ASN A 196 12.72 -4.42 -21.24
N ASN A 197 12.29 -5.48 -21.93
CA ASN A 197 11.52 -5.34 -23.17
C ASN A 197 10.15 -4.69 -22.92
N LEU A 198 9.50 -5.05 -21.83
CA LEU A 198 8.23 -4.48 -21.41
C LEU A 198 8.36 -2.99 -21.08
N SER A 199 9.43 -2.60 -20.38
CA SER A 199 9.76 -1.19 -20.08
C SER A 199 9.89 -0.35 -21.36
N ARG A 200 10.55 -0.87 -22.41
CA ARG A 200 10.64 -0.20 -23.71
C ARG A 200 9.26 0.04 -24.35
N LYS A 201 8.38 -0.95 -24.33
CA LYS A 201 7.00 -0.83 -24.87
C LYS A 201 6.19 0.23 -24.11
N VAL A 202 6.38 0.33 -22.80
CA VAL A 202 5.72 1.36 -21.96
C VAL A 202 6.20 2.76 -22.34
N THR A 203 7.51 2.95 -22.55
CA THR A 203 8.05 4.23 -23.01
C THR A 203 7.58 4.63 -24.41
N ASP A 204 7.47 3.67 -25.34
CA ASP A 204 6.94 3.93 -26.69
C ASP A 204 5.47 4.34 -26.63
N SER A 205 4.67 3.63 -25.83
CA SER A 205 3.25 3.95 -25.61
C SER A 205 3.05 5.35 -25.03
N HIS A 206 3.91 5.77 -24.09
CA HIS A 206 3.87 7.12 -23.51
C HIS A 206 4.05 8.22 -24.58
N ARG A 207 4.94 8.00 -25.55
CA ARG A 207 5.14 8.94 -26.68
C ARG A 207 3.90 9.03 -27.56
N VAL A 208 3.29 7.90 -27.87
CA VAL A 208 2.04 7.83 -28.66
C VAL A 208 0.91 8.60 -27.98
N PHE A 209 0.66 8.34 -26.68
CA PHE A 209 -0.38 9.05 -25.93
C PHE A 209 -0.14 10.56 -25.85
N THR A 210 1.12 10.99 -25.68
CA THR A 210 1.46 12.41 -25.62
C THR A 210 1.18 13.11 -26.96
N LYS A 211 1.46 12.44 -28.09
CA LYS A 211 1.14 12.95 -29.42
C LYS A 211 -0.38 13.04 -29.64
N GLU A 212 -1.13 12.01 -29.26
CA GLU A 212 -2.60 12.01 -29.40
C GLU A 212 -3.26 13.11 -28.55
N ILE A 213 -2.80 13.31 -27.31
CA ILE A 213 -3.28 14.41 -26.45
C ILE A 213 -3.04 15.77 -27.11
N SER A 214 -1.86 15.98 -27.70
CA SER A 214 -1.54 17.22 -28.41
C SER A 214 -2.48 17.45 -29.62
N ASN A 215 -2.72 16.40 -30.41
CA ASN A 215 -3.65 16.45 -31.54
C ASN A 215 -5.08 16.78 -31.08
N LEU A 216 -5.57 16.12 -30.03
CA LEU A 216 -6.92 16.36 -29.50
C LEU A 216 -7.09 17.79 -28.96
N LYS A 217 -6.07 18.34 -28.30
CA LYS A 217 -6.07 19.74 -27.85
C LYS A 217 -6.09 20.71 -29.03
N SER A 218 -5.34 20.42 -30.09
CA SER A 218 -5.37 21.22 -31.32
C SER A 218 -6.75 21.20 -31.99
N ASP A 219 -7.37 20.03 -32.10
CA ASP A 219 -8.72 19.89 -32.66
C ASP A 219 -9.76 20.64 -31.82
N LEU A 220 -9.68 20.55 -30.49
CA LEU A 220 -10.54 21.29 -29.57
C LEU A 220 -10.44 22.79 -29.78
N ASN A 221 -9.21 23.33 -29.85
CA ASN A 221 -9.00 24.75 -30.10
C ASN A 221 -9.62 25.21 -31.43
N LYS A 222 -9.55 24.39 -32.48
CA LYS A 222 -10.16 24.69 -33.79
C LYS A 222 -11.69 24.71 -33.69
N LEU A 223 -12.28 23.74 -33.00
CA LEU A 223 -13.74 23.68 -32.80
C LEU A 223 -14.25 24.84 -31.93
N GLU A 224 -13.51 25.21 -30.88
CA GLU A 224 -13.85 26.36 -30.03
C GLU A 224 -13.73 27.68 -30.80
N ALA A 225 -12.72 27.83 -31.68
CA ALA A 225 -12.61 28.98 -32.57
C ALA A 225 -13.80 29.06 -33.56
N LEU A 226 -14.19 27.93 -34.16
CA LEU A 226 -15.35 27.83 -35.04
C LEU A 226 -16.65 28.23 -34.31
N LEU A 227 -16.85 27.73 -33.09
CA LEU A 227 -18.01 28.05 -32.27
C LEU A 227 -18.10 29.56 -31.99
N ASN A 228 -16.97 30.18 -31.64
CA ASN A 228 -16.91 31.62 -31.41
C ASN A 228 -17.21 32.42 -32.68
N GLN A 229 -16.72 31.97 -33.85
CA GLN A 229 -17.04 32.61 -35.13
C GLN A 229 -18.54 32.55 -35.45
N ILE A 230 -19.18 31.39 -35.26
CA ILE A 230 -20.64 31.22 -35.44
C ILE A 230 -21.41 32.17 -34.53
N ARG A 231 -20.99 32.31 -33.26
CA ARG A 231 -21.63 33.22 -32.30
C ARG A 231 -21.50 34.68 -32.67
N ILE A 232 -20.33 35.11 -33.17
CA ILE A 232 -20.12 36.47 -33.66
C ILE A 232 -21.01 36.75 -34.88
N GLU A 233 -21.10 35.81 -35.84
CA GLU A 233 -21.97 35.95 -37.02
C GLU A 233 -23.45 36.08 -36.61
N LYS A 234 -23.92 35.23 -35.69
CA LYS A 234 -25.28 35.32 -35.13
C LYS A 234 -25.53 36.65 -34.44
N GLN A 235 -24.57 37.15 -33.65
CA GLN A 235 -24.71 38.40 -32.93
C GLN A 235 -24.88 39.58 -33.90
N THR A 236 -24.06 39.65 -34.95
CA THR A 236 -24.14 40.72 -35.97
C THR A 236 -25.48 40.68 -36.71
N LEU A 237 -25.91 39.51 -37.19
CA LEU A 237 -27.20 39.36 -37.91
C LEU A 237 -28.41 39.65 -37.01
N SER A 238 -28.31 39.41 -35.71
CA SER A 238 -29.38 39.71 -34.75
C SER A 238 -29.51 41.20 -34.41
N GLN A 239 -28.47 42.02 -34.62
CA GLN A 239 -28.52 43.47 -34.31
C GLN A 239 -29.33 44.27 -35.33
N GLU A 240 -29.51 43.76 -36.55
CA GLU A 240 -30.21 44.45 -37.64
C GLU A 240 -31.74 44.27 -37.61
N ASN A 241 -32.29 43.47 -36.69
CA ASN A 241 -33.70 43.10 -36.69
C ASN A 241 -34.31 43.12 -35.25
N GLN A 242 -34.87 44.26 -34.84
CA GLN A 242 -35.34 44.50 -33.46
C GLN A 242 -36.55 43.62 -33.04
N ASP A 243 -37.42 43.24 -33.98
CA ASP A 243 -38.55 42.34 -33.71
C ASP A 243 -38.11 40.88 -33.57
N TYR A 244 -37.10 40.49 -34.35
CA TYR A 244 -36.41 39.20 -34.20
C TYR A 244 -35.73 39.11 -32.84
N GLN A 245 -35.07 40.18 -32.35
CA GLN A 245 -34.43 40.18 -31.03
C GLN A 245 -35.40 39.87 -29.90
N LYS A 246 -36.60 40.46 -29.88
CA LYS A 246 -37.54 40.25 -28.77
C LYS A 246 -38.13 38.84 -28.78
N GLN A 247 -38.51 38.34 -29.95
CA GLN A 247 -39.06 36.98 -30.09
C GLN A 247 -37.98 35.91 -29.89
N HIS A 248 -36.78 36.08 -30.44
CA HIS A 248 -35.67 35.14 -30.23
C HIS A 248 -35.07 35.22 -28.83
N GLN A 249 -35.00 36.37 -28.16
CA GLN A 249 -34.55 36.42 -26.77
C GLN A 249 -35.51 35.63 -25.87
N MET A 250 -36.83 35.75 -26.10
CA MET A 250 -37.81 34.96 -25.36
C MET A 250 -37.73 33.47 -25.71
N LEU A 251 -37.70 33.10 -26.99
CA LEU A 251 -37.54 31.70 -27.43
C LEU A 251 -36.23 31.08 -26.98
N ASN A 252 -35.09 31.77 -27.14
CA ASN A 252 -33.79 31.30 -26.66
C ASN A 252 -33.77 31.20 -25.14
N SER A 253 -34.50 32.05 -24.41
CA SER A 253 -34.62 31.94 -22.95
C SER A 253 -35.44 30.71 -22.56
N ILE A 254 -36.53 30.41 -23.29
CA ILE A 254 -37.36 29.21 -23.09
C ILE A 254 -36.59 27.93 -23.45
N PHE A 255 -35.87 27.90 -24.58
CA PHE A 255 -35.04 26.75 -24.96
C PHE A 255 -33.83 26.57 -24.04
N ARG A 256 -33.17 27.65 -23.62
CA ARG A 256 -32.07 27.60 -22.64
C ARG A 256 -32.56 27.16 -21.27
N PHE A 257 -33.76 27.60 -20.86
CA PHE A 257 -34.42 27.11 -19.67
C PHE A 257 -34.78 25.63 -19.79
N GLY A 258 -35.39 25.21 -20.92
CA GLY A 258 -35.71 23.81 -21.22
C GLY A 258 -34.49 22.90 -21.21
N GLY A 259 -33.38 23.32 -21.83
CA GLY A 259 -32.11 22.58 -21.82
C GLY A 259 -31.49 22.49 -20.43
N LYS A 260 -31.47 23.59 -19.66
CA LYS A 260 -31.03 23.57 -18.26
C LYS A 260 -31.91 22.67 -17.38
N LEU A 261 -33.22 22.70 -17.62
CA LEU A 261 -34.19 21.88 -16.91
C LEU A 261 -34.00 20.39 -17.26
N GLU A 262 -33.78 20.07 -18.53
CA GLU A 262 -33.51 18.71 -18.99
C GLU A 262 -32.19 18.16 -18.41
N GLU A 263 -31.12 18.95 -18.42
CA GLU A 263 -29.85 18.59 -17.81
C GLU A 263 -30.01 18.36 -16.30
N SER A 264 -30.74 19.24 -15.61
CA SER A 264 -31.01 19.13 -14.19
C SER A 264 -31.85 17.89 -13.84
N LEU A 265 -32.87 17.57 -14.63
CA LEU A 265 -33.69 16.35 -14.48
C LEU A 265 -32.90 15.08 -14.76
N LYS A 266 -32.03 15.06 -15.78
CA LYS A 266 -31.12 13.93 -16.04
C LYS A 266 -30.13 13.70 -14.89
N ASN A 267 -29.64 14.78 -14.28
CA ASN A 267 -28.77 14.68 -13.10
C ASN A 267 -29.52 14.13 -11.89
N TYR A 268 -30.77 14.54 -11.66
CA TYR A 268 -31.61 13.97 -10.60
C TYR A 268 -31.80 12.46 -10.75
N ASP A 269 -32.12 11.97 -11.94
CA ASP A 269 -32.33 10.53 -12.16
C ASP A 269 -31.06 9.70 -11.84
N LYS A 270 -29.87 10.26 -12.11
CA LYS A 270 -28.59 9.65 -11.72
C LYS A 270 -28.33 9.68 -10.21
N ILE A 271 -28.83 10.69 -9.51
CA ILE A 271 -28.63 10.89 -8.06
C ILE A 271 -29.65 10.11 -7.22
N ALA A 272 -30.91 10.02 -7.68
CA ALA A 272 -31.98 9.34 -6.97
C ALA A 272 -31.79 7.81 -6.92
N ASN A 273 -31.03 7.25 -7.88
CA ASN A 273 -30.77 5.82 -7.97
C ASN A 273 -29.64 5.37 -7.00
N ASN A 274 -29.86 5.54 -5.69
CA ASN A 274 -28.90 5.17 -4.63
C ASN A 274 -28.95 3.68 -4.24
N GLY A 275 -29.84 2.89 -4.86
CA GLY A 275 -30.06 1.49 -4.49
C GLY A 275 -28.80 0.62 -4.61
N SER A 276 -27.99 0.83 -5.65
CA SER A 276 -26.76 0.04 -5.86
C SER A 276 -25.70 0.35 -4.80
N LEU A 277 -25.41 1.63 -4.54
CA LEU A 277 -24.36 2.02 -3.58
C LEU A 277 -24.65 1.59 -2.13
N VAL A 278 -25.92 1.62 -1.72
CA VAL A 278 -26.33 1.15 -0.39
C VAL A 278 -26.20 -0.38 -0.30
N SER A 279 -26.54 -1.10 -1.37
CA SER A 279 -26.33 -2.54 -1.46
C SER A 279 -24.84 -2.90 -1.38
N ASP A 280 -24.00 -2.21 -2.17
CA ASP A 280 -22.54 -2.40 -2.17
C ASP A 280 -21.93 -2.13 -0.79
N LEU A 281 -22.39 -1.07 -0.11
CA LEU A 281 -21.94 -0.77 1.25
C LEU A 281 -22.33 -1.85 2.26
N ASN A 282 -23.53 -2.42 2.13
CA ASN A 282 -23.97 -3.52 2.99
C ASN A 282 -23.16 -4.80 2.74
N GLU A 283 -22.83 -5.11 1.50
CA GLU A 283 -21.98 -6.25 1.14
C GLU A 283 -20.57 -6.09 1.72
N VAL A 284 -19.96 -4.91 1.54
CA VAL A 284 -18.64 -4.59 2.12
C VAL A 284 -18.66 -4.68 3.65
N ASN A 285 -19.68 -4.14 4.31
CA ASN A 285 -19.80 -4.23 5.77
C ASN A 285 -19.99 -5.66 6.26
N ASN A 286 -20.78 -6.48 5.56
CA ASN A 286 -20.94 -7.89 5.89
C ASN A 286 -19.60 -8.64 5.78
N ARG A 287 -18.81 -8.36 4.74
CA ARG A 287 -17.47 -8.94 4.60
C ARG A 287 -16.54 -8.49 5.71
N ILE A 288 -16.58 -7.21 6.11
CA ILE A 288 -15.81 -6.71 7.27
C ILE A 288 -16.18 -7.48 8.53
N CYS A 289 -17.47 -7.64 8.86
CA CYS A 289 -17.90 -8.39 10.03
C CYS A 289 -17.43 -9.85 10.00
N ASN A 290 -17.53 -10.53 8.86
CA ASN A 290 -17.05 -11.91 8.72
C ASN A 290 -15.53 -12.01 8.95
N ILE A 291 -14.75 -11.06 8.44
CA ILE A 291 -13.30 -11.04 8.67
C ILE A 291 -12.98 -10.75 10.14
N GLU A 292 -13.72 -9.85 10.79
CA GLU A 292 -13.57 -9.54 12.22
C GLU A 292 -13.91 -10.73 13.12
N GLU A 293 -14.91 -11.54 12.76
CA GLU A 293 -15.24 -12.80 13.45
C GLU A 293 -14.14 -13.86 13.28
N GLU A 294 -13.56 -14.00 12.08
CA GLU A 294 -12.38 -14.86 11.86
C GLU A 294 -11.15 -14.34 12.63
N PHE A 295 -11.07 -13.03 12.83
CA PHE A 295 -10.01 -12.35 13.57
C PHE A 295 -10.38 -12.20 15.06
N ASN A 296 -10.69 -13.30 15.75
CA ASN A 296 -10.91 -13.27 17.19
C ASN A 296 -9.61 -12.82 17.90
N SER A 297 -9.53 -11.51 18.21
CA SER A 297 -8.35 -10.85 18.79
C SER A 297 -7.89 -11.52 20.08
N ASP A 298 -8.84 -12.06 20.85
CA ASP A 298 -8.54 -12.71 22.13
C ASP A 298 -7.78 -14.02 21.91
N THR A 299 -8.12 -14.79 20.88
CA THR A 299 -7.40 -16.02 20.55
C THR A 299 -5.97 -15.74 20.08
N LEU A 300 -5.77 -14.65 19.31
CA LEU A 300 -4.45 -14.23 18.85
C LEU A 300 -3.58 -13.73 20.01
N GLU A 301 -4.14 -12.94 20.93
CA GLU A 301 -3.43 -12.46 22.12
C GLU A 301 -3.10 -13.61 23.08
N GLN A 302 -4.00 -14.58 23.25
CA GLN A 302 -3.70 -15.80 24.01
C GLN A 302 -2.57 -16.60 23.38
N LYS A 303 -2.60 -16.79 22.06
CA LYS A 303 -1.53 -17.48 21.32
C LYS A 303 -0.19 -16.76 21.45
N LYS A 304 -0.18 -15.43 21.30
CA LYS A 304 0.99 -14.57 21.53
C LYS A 304 1.54 -14.80 22.94
N LYS A 305 0.69 -14.75 23.97
CA LYS A 305 1.09 -14.95 25.37
C LYS A 305 1.72 -16.33 25.60
N ILE A 306 1.15 -17.40 25.06
CA ILE A 306 1.67 -18.77 25.20
C ILE A 306 3.06 -18.88 24.56
N ILE A 307 3.23 -18.34 23.34
CA ILE A 307 4.50 -18.38 22.61
C ILE A 307 5.58 -17.58 23.36
N LEU A 308 5.25 -16.36 23.79
CA LEU A 308 6.19 -15.52 24.53
C LEU A 308 6.57 -16.14 25.87
N GLN A 309 5.63 -16.78 26.57
CA GLN A 309 5.94 -17.51 27.81
C GLN A 309 6.90 -18.68 27.56
N ASN A 310 6.69 -19.47 26.50
CA ASN A 310 7.58 -20.57 26.14
C ASN A 310 9.01 -20.07 25.86
N ILE A 311 9.14 -18.96 25.11
CA ILE A 311 10.45 -18.34 24.86
C ILE A 311 11.05 -17.84 26.17
N SER A 312 10.30 -17.11 26.99
CA SER A 312 10.71 -16.63 28.32
C SER A 312 11.22 -17.74 29.24
N ASP A 313 10.56 -18.89 29.27
CA ASP A 313 10.98 -20.04 30.08
C ASP A 313 12.33 -20.60 29.62
N LYS A 314 12.57 -20.63 28.30
CA LYS A 314 13.87 -21.01 27.73
C LYS A 314 14.95 -19.97 28.01
N ILE A 315 14.62 -18.67 27.95
CA ILE A 315 15.54 -17.59 28.33
C ILE A 315 15.98 -17.79 29.78
N LYS A 316 15.02 -18.03 30.67
CA LYS A 316 15.28 -18.28 32.09
C LYS A 316 16.18 -19.49 32.31
N TYR A 317 15.94 -20.57 31.55
CA TYR A 317 16.77 -21.76 31.61
C TYR A 317 18.25 -21.46 31.26
N TYR A 318 18.52 -20.79 30.14
CA TYR A 318 19.90 -20.46 29.75
C TYR A 318 20.54 -19.42 30.67
N ALA A 319 19.79 -18.42 31.12
CA ALA A 319 20.26 -17.40 32.04
C ALA A 319 20.72 -17.98 33.38
N ARG A 320 20.07 -19.06 33.84
CA ARG A 320 20.49 -19.81 35.05
C ARG A 320 21.83 -20.51 34.89
N ILE A 321 22.11 -21.09 33.73
CA ILE A 321 23.42 -21.72 33.45
C ILE A 321 24.53 -20.66 33.42
N PHE A 322 24.24 -19.47 32.86
CA PHE A 322 25.15 -18.32 32.95
C PHE A 322 25.36 -17.82 34.38
N GLY A 323 24.40 -18.07 35.28
CA GLY A 323 24.37 -17.48 36.62
C GLY A 323 24.13 -15.98 36.56
N ALA A 324 23.31 -15.52 35.60
CA ALA A 324 22.94 -14.11 35.48
C ALA A 324 22.11 -13.65 36.69
N GLU A 325 22.23 -12.38 37.04
CA GLU A 325 21.40 -11.78 38.07
C GLU A 325 19.93 -11.80 37.63
N TYR A 326 18.99 -11.92 38.58
CA TYR A 326 17.54 -12.01 38.31
C TYR A 326 17.11 -13.24 37.50
N CYS A 327 17.97 -14.25 37.30
CA CYS A 327 17.61 -15.47 36.56
C CYS A 327 16.54 -16.34 37.26
N ASN A 328 16.19 -16.03 38.51
CA ASN A 328 15.11 -16.68 39.25
C ASN A 328 13.78 -15.92 39.19
N ASP A 329 13.80 -14.67 38.76
CA ASP A 329 12.61 -13.82 38.64
C ASP A 329 11.75 -14.23 37.45
N ASN A 330 10.57 -13.63 37.33
CA ASN A 330 9.77 -13.81 36.13
C ASN A 330 10.35 -12.95 35.00
N ILE A 331 10.77 -13.60 33.91
CA ILE A 331 11.35 -12.94 32.74
C ILE A 331 10.29 -12.88 31.65
N LEU A 332 9.99 -11.70 31.15
CA LEU A 332 9.06 -11.48 30.05
C LEU A 332 9.82 -10.92 28.86
N PHE A 333 9.73 -11.60 27.71
CA PHE A 333 10.23 -11.06 26.46
C PHE A 333 9.22 -10.08 25.87
N ASP A 334 9.57 -8.79 25.94
CA ASP A 334 8.78 -7.70 25.39
C ASP A 334 9.18 -7.50 23.92
N ILE A 335 8.33 -7.99 23.01
CA ILE A 335 8.53 -7.88 21.57
C ILE A 335 8.24 -6.48 21.01
N GLU A 336 7.53 -5.64 21.77
CA GLU A 336 7.16 -4.29 21.34
C GLU A 336 8.34 -3.34 21.54
N ASN A 337 9.01 -3.46 22.68
CA ASN A 337 10.22 -2.70 23.01
C ASN A 337 11.52 -3.45 22.70
N LEU A 338 11.44 -4.70 22.24
CA LEU A 338 12.58 -5.59 21.94
C LEU A 338 13.56 -5.72 23.11
N THR A 339 13.01 -5.96 24.31
CA THR A 339 13.78 -6.01 25.56
C THR A 339 13.29 -7.16 26.46
N LEU A 340 14.01 -7.39 27.56
CA LEU A 340 13.55 -8.25 28.65
C LEU A 340 13.05 -7.40 29.81
N GLN A 341 11.90 -7.79 30.34
CA GLN A 341 11.36 -7.29 31.60
C GLN A 341 11.49 -8.36 32.68
N PHE A 342 11.93 -7.95 33.86
CA PHE A 342 12.11 -8.75 35.05
C PHE A 342 11.07 -8.30 36.07
N SER A 343 10.19 -9.20 36.48
CA SER A 343 9.19 -8.91 37.51
C SER A 343 9.50 -9.70 38.77
N SER A 344 9.81 -8.96 39.84
CA SER A 344 9.84 -9.44 41.22
C SER A 344 8.54 -9.06 41.94
N SER A 345 8.33 -9.54 43.17
CA SER A 345 7.09 -9.35 43.94
C SER A 345 6.68 -7.89 44.14
N SER A 346 7.60 -6.92 43.98
CA SER A 346 7.34 -5.50 44.25
C SER A 346 7.90 -4.54 43.20
N ARG A 347 8.64 -5.01 42.18
CA ARG A 347 9.29 -4.14 41.19
C ARG A 347 9.36 -4.79 39.81
N LYS A 348 9.17 -3.98 38.78
CA LYS A 348 9.45 -4.32 37.38
C LYS A 348 10.71 -3.57 36.95
N ASP A 349 11.70 -4.32 36.51
CA ASP A 349 12.95 -3.78 35.96
C ASP A 349 13.13 -4.25 34.53
N PHE A 350 13.79 -3.47 33.71
CA PHE A 350 14.17 -3.83 32.35
C PHE A 350 15.65 -4.17 32.25
N LEU A 351 16.06 -4.88 31.18
CA LEU A 351 17.45 -5.32 31.00
C LEU A 351 18.46 -4.17 31.10
N TRP A 352 18.11 -2.97 30.63
CA TRP A 352 18.98 -1.80 30.72
C TRP A 352 19.13 -1.22 32.14
N GLU A 353 18.29 -1.61 33.08
CA GLU A 353 18.30 -1.13 34.47
C GLU A 353 19.11 -2.03 35.40
N ILE A 354 19.23 -3.33 35.08
CA ILE A 354 19.95 -4.34 35.88
C ILE A 354 21.43 -4.51 35.44
N GLY A 355 22.01 -3.43 34.93
CA GLY A 355 23.21 -3.40 34.10
C GLY A 355 24.49 -3.92 34.74
N SER A 356 24.97 -5.05 34.20
CA SER A 356 26.39 -5.39 34.14
C SER A 356 26.69 -5.93 32.74
N GLY A 357 27.94 -5.80 32.26
CA GLY A 357 28.32 -6.41 30.98
C GLY A 357 28.03 -7.92 30.94
N HIS A 358 28.20 -8.60 32.09
CA HIS A 358 27.88 -10.01 32.25
C HIS A 358 26.38 -10.29 32.05
N ASN A 359 25.50 -9.52 32.71
CA ASN A 359 24.05 -9.70 32.58
C ASN A 359 23.59 -9.45 31.15
N PHE A 360 24.04 -8.35 30.53
CA PHE A 360 23.71 -8.03 29.14
C PHE A 360 24.09 -9.20 28.21
N MET A 361 25.34 -9.64 28.23
CA MET A 361 25.81 -10.76 27.40
C MET A 361 25.00 -12.04 27.66
N SER A 362 24.80 -12.38 28.93
CA SER A 362 24.11 -13.61 29.33
C SER A 362 22.67 -13.62 28.82
N TYR A 363 21.94 -12.52 28.99
CA TYR A 363 20.56 -12.41 28.54
C TYR A 363 20.43 -12.32 27.02
N HIS A 364 21.35 -11.64 26.32
CA HIS A 364 21.36 -11.63 24.86
C HIS A 364 21.57 -13.02 24.27
N ILE A 365 22.60 -13.75 24.73
CA ILE A 365 22.86 -15.12 24.27
C ILE A 365 21.67 -16.02 24.64
N SER A 366 21.17 -15.94 25.87
CA SER A 366 20.00 -16.73 26.30
C SER A 366 18.77 -16.47 25.44
N THR A 367 18.52 -15.21 25.05
CA THR A 367 17.40 -14.83 24.18
C THR A 367 17.54 -15.38 22.77
N ILE A 368 18.72 -15.24 22.16
CA ILE A 368 18.99 -15.79 20.83
C ILE A 368 18.79 -17.31 20.81
N LEU A 369 19.35 -18.01 21.81
CA LEU A 369 19.21 -19.47 21.93
C LEU A 369 17.75 -19.88 22.17
N ALA A 370 17.03 -19.20 23.06
CA ALA A 370 15.62 -19.47 23.34
C ALA A 370 14.74 -19.31 22.09
N ILE A 371 14.96 -18.24 21.32
CA ILE A 371 14.25 -17.99 20.06
C ILE A 371 14.56 -19.12 19.05
N HIS A 372 15.83 -19.48 18.85
CA HIS A 372 16.17 -20.56 17.91
C HIS A 372 15.65 -21.94 18.35
N GLU A 373 15.67 -22.25 19.65
CA GLU A 373 15.06 -23.49 20.16
C GLU A 373 13.54 -23.50 19.92
N TYR A 374 12.85 -22.37 20.13
CA TYR A 374 11.43 -22.26 19.78
C TYR A 374 11.21 -22.42 18.27
N LEU A 375 12.00 -21.76 17.43
CA LEU A 375 11.85 -21.83 15.98
C LEU A 375 12.10 -23.24 15.43
N LEU A 376 12.93 -24.07 16.07
CA LEU A 376 13.04 -25.48 15.69
C LEU A 376 11.71 -26.25 15.88
N SER A 377 10.95 -25.93 16.93
CA SER A 377 9.64 -26.56 17.17
C SER A 377 8.60 -26.19 16.11
N THR A 378 8.87 -25.13 15.33
CA THR A 378 7.97 -24.59 14.31
C THR A 378 8.54 -24.72 12.89
N LYS A 379 9.56 -25.56 12.69
CA LYS A 379 10.38 -25.67 11.46
C LYS A 379 9.60 -25.93 10.17
N GLU A 380 8.38 -26.46 10.26
CA GLU A 380 7.54 -26.74 9.10
C GLU A 380 7.07 -25.47 8.40
N TYR A 381 6.90 -24.38 9.14
CA TYR A 381 6.33 -23.13 8.62
C TYR A 381 7.21 -21.90 8.80
N ASN A 382 8.24 -21.92 9.67
CA ASN A 382 9.19 -20.80 9.73
C ASN A 382 10.35 -20.98 8.74
N LYS A 383 10.89 -19.86 8.26
CA LYS A 383 11.99 -19.81 7.27
C LYS A 383 13.30 -19.31 7.85
N VAL A 384 13.45 -19.29 9.17
CA VAL A 384 14.65 -18.78 9.82
C VAL A 384 15.77 -19.83 9.71
N PRO A 385 16.97 -19.47 9.24
CA PRO A 385 18.07 -20.41 9.15
C PRO A 385 18.41 -21.03 10.51
N SER A 386 18.69 -22.34 10.51
CA SER A 386 19.07 -23.07 11.72
C SER A 386 20.58 -22.95 12.01
N PHE A 387 21.12 -21.74 11.95
CA PHE A 387 22.48 -21.47 12.40
C PHE A 387 22.61 -20.12 13.11
N ILE A 388 23.60 -20.02 14.01
CA ILE A 388 23.89 -18.83 14.81
C ILE A 388 25.39 -18.57 14.74
N VAL A 389 25.79 -17.31 14.60
CA VAL A 389 27.19 -16.88 14.66
C VAL A 389 27.38 -15.95 15.86
N PHE A 390 28.32 -16.28 16.74
CA PHE A 390 28.76 -15.40 17.83
C PHE A 390 30.18 -14.92 17.55
N ASP A 391 30.38 -13.61 17.56
CA ASP A 391 31.69 -12.98 17.44
C ASP A 391 32.13 -12.43 18.80
N GLN A 392 33.20 -13.01 19.34
CA GLN A 392 33.85 -12.66 20.61
C GLN A 392 32.89 -12.46 21.81
N PRO A 393 32.00 -13.43 22.11
CA PRO A 393 31.08 -13.30 23.24
C PRO A 393 31.82 -13.08 24.57
N SER A 394 33.05 -13.57 24.73
CA SER A 394 33.82 -13.40 25.98
C SER A 394 34.39 -11.99 26.20
N GLN A 395 34.24 -11.07 25.24
CA GLN A 395 34.90 -9.75 25.26
C GLN A 395 34.65 -8.97 26.55
N VAL A 396 33.45 -9.08 27.09
CA VAL A 396 33.00 -8.47 28.35
C VAL A 396 33.95 -8.76 29.52
N TYR A 397 34.61 -9.93 29.53
CA TYR A 397 35.49 -10.36 30.61
C TYR A 397 36.98 -10.01 30.38
N PHE A 398 37.38 -9.50 29.20
CA PHE A 398 38.79 -9.15 28.94
C PHE A 398 39.32 -7.95 29.71
N PRO A 399 38.55 -6.85 29.94
CA PRO A 399 39.00 -5.77 30.83
C PRO A 399 39.30 -6.26 32.25
N GLU A 400 38.51 -7.22 32.75
CA GLU A 400 38.70 -7.86 34.06
C GLU A 400 40.01 -8.66 34.13
N LEU A 401 40.38 -9.36 33.05
CA LEU A 401 41.63 -10.15 32.95
C LEU A 401 42.91 -9.31 32.82
N LYS A 402 42.82 -8.06 32.34
CA LYS A 402 43.98 -7.14 32.23
C LYS A 402 44.29 -6.41 33.54
N ASN A 403 43.29 -6.16 34.38
CA ASN A 403 43.45 -5.48 35.66
C ASN A 403 43.88 -6.44 36.78
N LYS A 404 45.15 -6.86 36.74
CA LYS A 404 45.83 -7.77 37.70
C LYS A 404 45.73 -7.39 39.19
N LYS A 405 45.17 -6.23 39.55
CA LYS A 405 45.18 -5.70 40.92
C LYS A 405 43.87 -5.87 41.70
N LYS A 406 42.75 -6.31 41.09
CA LYS A 406 41.47 -6.47 41.82
C LYS A 406 40.56 -7.64 41.42
N VAL A 407 40.79 -8.33 40.30
CA VAL A 407 39.90 -9.43 39.88
C VAL A 407 40.59 -10.79 40.06
N ASN A 408 39.89 -11.73 40.70
CA ASN A 408 40.34 -13.11 40.79
C ASN A 408 40.26 -13.74 39.38
N ASN A 409 41.40 -14.00 38.73
CA ASN A 409 41.48 -14.56 37.37
C ASN A 409 40.64 -15.84 37.20
N GLU A 410 40.41 -16.59 38.28
CA GLU A 410 39.58 -17.80 38.28
C GLU A 410 38.09 -17.52 38.01
N GLU A 411 37.56 -16.41 38.52
CA GLU A 411 36.15 -16.04 38.35
C GLU A 411 35.84 -15.65 36.90
N ALA A 412 36.72 -14.85 36.28
CA ALA A 412 36.60 -14.48 34.88
C ALA A 412 36.70 -15.72 33.96
N VAL A 413 37.65 -16.63 34.23
CA VAL A 413 37.75 -17.91 33.51
C VAL A 413 36.48 -18.74 33.67
N LEU A 414 35.89 -18.79 34.87
CA LEU A 414 34.63 -19.50 35.12
C LEU A 414 33.47 -18.89 34.33
N LYS A 415 33.37 -17.55 34.24
CA LYS A 415 32.33 -16.87 33.43
C LYS A 415 32.47 -17.21 31.95
N VAL A 416 33.70 -17.26 31.41
CA VAL A 416 33.94 -17.71 30.02
C VAL A 416 33.57 -19.18 29.83
N LYS A 417 33.90 -20.06 30.79
CA LYS A 417 33.49 -21.47 30.75
C LYS A 417 31.97 -21.62 30.67
N ARG A 418 31.19 -20.77 31.35
CA ARG A 418 29.73 -20.80 31.30
C ARG A 418 29.16 -20.49 29.91
N ILE A 419 29.84 -19.65 29.11
CA ILE A 419 29.45 -19.43 27.71
C ILE A 419 29.45 -20.76 26.95
N PHE A 420 30.56 -21.49 27.00
CA PHE A 420 30.68 -22.78 26.32
C PHE A 420 29.75 -23.85 26.91
N GLN A 421 29.51 -23.81 28.23
CA GLN A 421 28.54 -24.67 28.89
C GLN A 421 27.14 -24.49 28.31
N VAL A 422 26.67 -23.25 28.22
CA VAL A 422 25.34 -22.89 27.69
C VAL A 422 25.19 -23.35 26.24
N LEU A 423 26.21 -23.14 25.41
CA LEU A 423 26.17 -23.50 24.00
C LEU A 423 26.21 -25.02 23.80
N ALA A 424 26.98 -25.74 24.63
CA ALA A 424 26.97 -27.20 24.65
C ALA A 424 25.60 -27.75 25.10
N ASP A 425 24.99 -27.14 26.10
CA ASP A 425 23.66 -27.53 26.56
C ASP A 425 22.58 -27.25 25.51
N PHE A 426 22.61 -26.08 24.86
CA PHE A 426 21.74 -25.77 23.72
C PHE A 426 21.88 -26.78 22.58
N LYS A 427 23.12 -27.16 22.20
CA LYS A 427 23.34 -28.19 21.18
C LYS A 427 22.67 -29.52 21.55
N LYS A 428 22.72 -29.92 22.82
CA LYS A 428 22.04 -31.13 23.31
C LYS A 428 20.53 -31.00 23.25
N ARG A 429 19.97 -29.90 23.76
CA ARG A 429 18.51 -29.63 23.76
C ARG A 429 17.90 -29.56 22.37
N THR A 430 18.67 -29.10 21.40
CA THR A 430 18.26 -29.00 19.99
C THR A 430 18.61 -30.23 19.16
N ASN A 431 19.13 -31.31 19.77
CA ASN A 431 19.58 -32.52 19.07
C ASN A 431 20.52 -32.20 17.89
N SER A 432 21.38 -31.19 18.03
CA SER A 432 22.28 -30.70 16.98
C SER A 432 21.60 -30.24 15.67
N GLN A 433 20.31 -29.89 15.71
CA GLN A 433 19.58 -29.36 14.55
C GLN A 433 19.88 -27.88 14.28
N VAL A 434 20.52 -27.17 15.22
CA VAL A 434 21.04 -25.80 15.02
C VAL A 434 22.54 -25.80 15.08
N GLN A 435 23.18 -25.23 14.06
CA GLN A 435 24.62 -25.03 14.01
C GLN A 435 25.02 -23.75 14.73
N ILE A 436 26.03 -23.81 15.61
CA ILE A 436 26.62 -22.61 16.20
C ILE A 436 28.05 -22.47 15.68
N ILE A 437 28.39 -21.27 15.20
CA ILE A 437 29.74 -20.86 14.82
C ILE A 437 30.17 -19.80 15.83
N ILE A 438 31.35 -19.97 16.43
CA ILE A 438 31.88 -19.05 17.44
C ILE A 438 33.28 -18.63 17.00
N ILE A 439 33.48 -17.32 16.92
CA ILE A 439 34.79 -16.70 16.71
C ILE A 439 35.23 -16.14 18.06
N GLU A 440 36.36 -16.61 18.60
CA GLU A 440 36.70 -16.34 20.00
C GLU A 440 38.20 -16.37 20.25
N HIS A 441 38.66 -15.53 21.19
CA HIS A 441 40.03 -15.48 21.68
C HIS A 441 40.26 -16.32 22.95
N ALA A 442 39.21 -16.85 23.57
CA ALA A 442 39.32 -17.74 24.73
C ALA A 442 40.22 -18.96 24.47
N GLY A 443 41.07 -19.31 25.45
CA GLY A 443 41.98 -20.45 25.35
C GLY A 443 41.28 -21.79 25.57
N GLU A 444 41.95 -22.88 25.17
CA GLU A 444 41.46 -24.26 25.27
C GLU A 444 40.91 -24.65 26.65
N ALA A 445 41.54 -24.15 27.71
CA ALA A 445 41.10 -24.39 29.09
C ALA A 445 39.65 -23.96 29.40
N THR A 446 39.05 -23.11 28.57
CA THR A 446 37.67 -22.60 28.74
C THR A 446 36.60 -23.46 28.08
N TRP A 447 36.96 -24.29 27.09
CA TRP A 447 35.99 -25.07 26.31
C TRP A 447 36.28 -26.56 26.22
N LYS A 448 37.49 -27.02 26.60
CA LYS A 448 37.89 -28.43 26.54
C LYS A 448 36.96 -29.39 27.30
N ASP A 449 36.35 -28.91 28.39
CA ASP A 449 35.42 -29.69 29.21
C ASP A 449 34.11 -30.02 28.44
N TYR A 450 33.91 -29.40 27.28
CA TYR A 450 32.76 -29.58 26.38
C TYR A 450 33.15 -30.09 24.99
N ALA A 451 34.32 -30.76 24.86
CA ALA A 451 34.87 -31.22 23.58
C ALA A 451 33.93 -32.18 22.80
N ASP A 452 33.04 -32.92 23.47
CA ASP A 452 32.03 -33.75 22.81
C ASP A 452 31.00 -32.91 22.01
N CYS A 453 30.81 -31.65 22.40
CA CYS A 453 29.89 -30.73 21.76
C CYS A 453 30.59 -29.71 20.85
N ILE A 454 31.83 -29.35 21.18
CA ILE A 454 32.56 -28.24 20.57
C ILE A 454 33.75 -28.77 19.78
N LYS A 455 33.83 -28.36 18.50
CA LYS A 455 34.94 -28.71 17.61
C LYS A 455 35.72 -27.45 17.23
N LEU A 456 37.01 -27.43 17.54
CA LEU A 456 37.93 -26.40 17.05
C LEU A 456 38.17 -26.62 15.55
N ILE A 457 37.79 -25.65 14.72
CA ILE A 457 37.93 -25.73 13.25
C ILE A 457 39.27 -25.13 12.80
N ARG A 458 39.61 -23.95 13.32
CA ARG A 458 40.84 -23.22 13.02
C ARG A 458 41.33 -22.48 14.26
N ASN A 459 42.65 -22.31 14.36
CA ASN A 459 43.30 -21.52 15.38
C ASN A 459 44.29 -20.57 14.70
N TRP A 460 43.91 -19.30 14.62
CA TRP A 460 44.66 -18.24 13.95
C TRP A 460 45.78 -17.65 14.84
N ARG A 461 46.24 -18.35 15.89
CA ARG A 461 47.35 -17.86 16.72
C ARG A 461 48.71 -18.22 16.10
N GLY A 462 49.64 -17.26 16.08
CA GLY A 462 51.06 -17.49 15.77
C GLY A 462 51.60 -16.64 14.62
N LYS A 463 52.78 -17.02 14.10
CA LYS A 463 53.49 -16.34 13.00
C LYS A 463 53.37 -17.07 11.65
N LYS A 464 52.37 -17.94 11.46
CA LYS A 464 52.14 -18.63 10.19
C LYS A 464 51.40 -17.70 9.23
N LYS A 465 51.47 -17.95 7.91
CA LYS A 465 50.68 -17.21 6.89
C LYS A 465 49.15 -17.27 7.09
N ASP A 466 48.66 -18.30 7.78
CA ASP A 466 47.24 -18.48 8.16
C ASP A 466 47.02 -18.11 9.65
N ASN A 467 47.48 -16.91 10.04
CA ASN A 467 47.37 -16.39 11.42
C ASN A 467 46.27 -15.33 11.58
N ALA A 468 45.40 -15.17 10.59
CA ALA A 468 44.27 -14.25 10.66
C ALA A 468 43.04 -14.88 10.00
N LEU A 469 41.85 -14.46 10.44
CA LEU A 469 40.59 -14.89 9.84
C LEU A 469 40.49 -14.44 8.36
N ILE A 470 41.00 -13.25 8.05
CA ILE A 470 41.13 -12.75 6.68
C ILE A 470 42.47 -13.25 6.13
N PRO A 471 42.48 -14.09 5.08
CA PRO A 471 43.72 -14.55 4.45
C PRO A 471 44.51 -13.39 3.84
N GLU A 472 45.85 -13.43 3.90
CA GLU A 472 46.72 -12.41 3.26
C GLU A 472 46.43 -12.27 1.75
N GLU A 473 46.13 -13.39 1.08
CA GLU A 473 45.81 -13.43 -0.35
C GLU A 473 44.61 -12.55 -0.74
N TRP A 474 43.66 -12.31 0.18
CA TRP A 474 42.50 -11.44 -0.06
C TRP A 474 42.85 -9.96 0.01
N ILE A 475 43.88 -9.60 0.78
CA ILE A 475 44.38 -8.24 0.91
C ILE A 475 45.19 -7.88 -0.35
N ASP A 476 46.00 -8.82 -0.82
CA ASP A 476 46.86 -8.64 -2.01
C ASP A 476 46.05 -8.56 -3.32
N ALA A 477 44.86 -9.18 -3.39
CA ALA A 477 44.00 -9.14 -4.58
C ALA A 477 43.16 -7.84 -4.72
N GLY A 478 43.14 -6.99 -3.68
CA GLY A 478 42.41 -5.71 -3.66
C GLY A 478 43.29 -4.46 -3.84
N ALA A 479 44.61 -4.63 -3.94
CA ALA A 479 45.59 -3.61 -4.31
C ALA A 479 45.92 -3.72 -5.81
#